data_AF-A0A412HTW9-F1
#
_entry.id   AF-A0A412HTW9-F1
#
_cell.length_a   1.000
_cell.length_b   1.000
_cell.length_c   1.000
_cell.angle_alpha   90.00
_cell.angle_beta   90.00
_cell.angle_gamma   90.00
#
_symmetry.space_group_name_H-M   'P 1'
#
loop_
_entity.id
_entity.type
_entity.pdbx_description
1 polymer ?
#
loop_
_entity_poly.entity_id
_entity_poly.type
_entity_poly.pdbx_seq_one_letter_code
_entity_poly.pdbx_strand_id
1 'polypeptide(L)'
;MCQVMGIDMTENEITLTRDAGCPEHYRGDGFITCSRAMKSALAMWPAAMVLCSTMSIWWWCCAFKYMWRCMVKGKTLEYIDKAIDCLYRLRKEIKPCVKSQMKADRIIVGKSVEDR
;
A
#
# COMPACT_ATOMS: atom_id res chain seq x y z
N MET A 1 -2.62 -22.23 -14.66
CA MET A 1 -3.38 -21.91 -13.43
C MET A 1 -3.71 -20.41 -13.49
N CYS A 2 -4.99 -20.01 -13.39
CA CYS A 2 -5.41 -18.61 -13.59
C CYS A 2 -5.42 -17.84 -12.26
N GLN A 3 -4.99 -16.58 -12.24
CA GLN A 3 -5.03 -15.75 -11.04
C GLN A 3 -6.44 -15.24 -10.77
N VAL A 4 -6.90 -15.27 -9.52
CA VAL A 4 -8.13 -14.54 -9.15
C VAL A 4 -7.83 -13.05 -9.08
N MET A 5 -8.51 -12.28 -9.93
CA MET A 5 -8.31 -10.84 -10.08
C MET A 5 -9.25 -10.01 -9.21
N GLY A 6 -10.33 -10.62 -8.73
CA GLY A 6 -11.32 -9.91 -7.95
C GLY A 6 -12.53 -10.78 -7.65
N ILE A 7 -13.55 -10.09 -7.13
CA ILE A 7 -14.80 -10.67 -6.72
C ILE A 7 -15.88 -9.92 -7.48
N ASP A 8 -16.63 -10.63 -8.31
CA ASP A 8 -17.87 -10.12 -8.89
C ASP A 8 -19.01 -10.48 -7.94
N MET A 9 -19.77 -9.47 -7.52
CA MET A 9 -20.82 -9.60 -6.50
C MET A 9 -22.16 -9.18 -7.10
N THR A 10 -23.08 -10.13 -7.20
CA THR A 10 -24.50 -9.85 -7.41
C THR A 10 -25.26 -9.94 -6.09
N GLU A 11 -26.54 -9.57 -6.05
CA GLU A 11 -27.34 -9.61 -4.80
C GLU A 11 -27.36 -11.00 -4.13
N ASN A 12 -27.13 -12.08 -4.89
CA ASN A 12 -27.26 -13.46 -4.40
C ASN A 12 -26.01 -14.33 -4.59
N GLU A 13 -24.96 -13.84 -5.27
CA GLU A 13 -23.82 -14.69 -5.62
C GLU A 13 -22.49 -13.93 -5.64
N ILE A 14 -21.45 -14.60 -5.15
CA ILE A 14 -20.07 -14.12 -5.09
C ILE A 14 -19.23 -15.01 -6.01
N THR A 15 -18.79 -14.46 -7.15
CA THR A 15 -17.98 -15.17 -8.14
C THR A 15 -16.56 -14.61 -8.20
N LEU A 16 -15.56 -15.50 -8.21
CA LEU A 16 -14.15 -15.11 -8.34
C LEU A 16 -13.80 -14.91 -9.82
N THR A 17 -13.37 -13.71 -10.20
CA THR A 17 -12.92 -13.43 -11.58
C THR A 17 -11.49 -13.94 -11.78
N ARG A 18 -11.18 -14.54 -12.93
CA ARG A 18 -9.87 -15.17 -13.20
C ARG A 18 -9.21 -14.63 -14.46
N ASP A 19 -7.92 -14.33 -14.39
CA ASP A 19 -7.08 -13.99 -15.54
C ASP A 19 -6.12 -15.13 -15.89
N ALA A 20 -6.28 -15.66 -17.10
CA ALA A 20 -5.46 -16.75 -17.65
C ALA A 20 -4.10 -16.26 -18.18
N GLY A 21 -3.97 -14.98 -18.51
CA GLY A 21 -2.75 -14.35 -19.04
C GLY A 21 -1.80 -13.84 -17.96
N CYS A 22 -2.15 -14.02 -16.68
CA CYS A 22 -1.40 -13.39 -15.62
C CYS A 22 0.01 -14.01 -15.42
N PRO A 23 1.08 -13.17 -15.38
CA PRO A 23 2.45 -13.61 -15.12
C PRO A 23 2.58 -14.42 -13.83
N GLU A 24 3.47 -15.41 -13.83
CA GLU A 24 3.64 -16.37 -12.73
C GLU A 24 3.81 -15.70 -11.35
N HIS A 25 4.58 -14.61 -11.29
CA HIS A 25 4.88 -13.91 -10.04
C HIS A 25 3.71 -13.08 -9.47
N TYR A 26 2.65 -12.87 -10.25
CA TYR A 26 1.41 -12.27 -9.75
C TYR A 26 0.38 -13.32 -9.34
N ARG A 27 0.53 -14.59 -9.77
CA ARG A 27 -0.41 -15.68 -9.46
C ARG A 27 -0.52 -15.92 -7.95
N GLY A 28 -1.45 -15.21 -7.33
CA GLY A 28 -1.86 -15.47 -5.95
C GLY A 28 -2.61 -16.80 -5.83
N ASP A 29 -2.88 -17.24 -4.60
CA ASP A 29 -3.62 -18.47 -4.27
C ASP A 29 -5.13 -18.39 -4.52
N GLY A 30 -5.59 -17.32 -5.18
CA GLY A 30 -6.98 -17.10 -5.48
C GLY A 30 -7.82 -16.56 -4.33
N PHE A 31 -7.26 -16.37 -3.13
CA PHE A 31 -8.00 -15.97 -1.93
C PHE A 31 -7.59 -14.58 -1.46
N ILE A 32 -8.17 -13.54 -2.05
CA ILE A 32 -7.87 -12.14 -1.71
C ILE A 32 -8.96 -11.60 -0.76
N THR A 33 -8.62 -11.40 0.51
CA THR A 33 -9.47 -10.68 1.47
C THR A 33 -8.87 -9.31 1.79
N CYS A 34 -9.69 -8.35 2.22
CA CYS A 34 -9.21 -7.02 2.63
C CYS A 34 -8.11 -7.12 3.69
N SER A 35 -8.24 -8.04 4.64
CA SER A 35 -7.23 -8.27 5.67
C SER A 35 -5.92 -8.83 5.10
N ARG A 36 -5.96 -9.71 4.09
CA ARG A 36 -4.74 -10.22 3.44
C ARG A 36 -4.06 -9.16 2.59
N ALA A 37 -4.83 -8.36 1.85
CA ALA A 37 -4.30 -7.22 1.10
C ALA A 37 -3.60 -6.22 2.04
N MET A 38 -4.24 -5.88 3.17
CA MET A 38 -3.65 -5.01 4.18
C MET A 38 -2.38 -5.61 4.79
N LYS A 39 -2.39 -6.90 5.16
CA LYS A 39 -1.20 -7.61 5.68
C LYS A 39 -0.06 -7.62 4.68
N SER A 40 -0.34 -7.87 3.40
CA SER A 40 0.66 -7.86 2.34
C SER A 40 1.27 -6.46 2.17
N ALA A 41 0.44 -5.41 2.16
CA ALA A 41 0.92 -4.03 2.05
C ALA A 41 1.82 -3.64 3.24
N LEU A 42 1.45 -4.05 4.46
CA LEU A 42 2.23 -3.79 5.67
C LEU A 42 3.50 -4.65 5.77
N ALA A 43 3.48 -5.90 5.30
CA ALA A 43 4.66 -6.77 5.32
C ALA A 43 5.79 -6.28 4.41
N MET A 44 5.46 -5.49 3.38
CA MET A 44 6.47 -4.86 2.53
C MET A 44 7.08 -3.59 3.12
N TRP A 45 6.56 -3.09 4.24
CA TRP A 45 7.17 -1.96 4.93
C TRP A 45 8.46 -2.41 5.61
N PRO A 46 9.60 -1.72 5.38
CA PRO A 46 10.82 -1.96 6.13
C PRO A 46 10.55 -1.93 7.64
N ALA A 47 11.30 -2.69 8.44
CA ALA A 47 11.18 -2.65 9.90
C ALA A 47 11.33 -1.21 10.45
N ALA A 48 12.09 -0.34 9.78
CA ALA A 48 12.21 1.07 10.12
C ALA A 48 10.91 1.89 9.94
N MET A 49 10.00 1.42 9.08
CA MET A 49 8.66 1.98 8.87
C MET A 49 7.61 1.39 9.83
N VAL A 50 7.94 0.39 10.65
CA VAL A 50 7.09 -0.06 11.78
C VAL A 50 6.86 1.09 12.78
N LEU A 51 7.80 2.04 12.83
CA LEU A 51 7.68 3.27 13.62
C LEU A 51 6.84 4.36 12.96
N CYS A 52 6.35 4.16 11.73
CA CYS A 52 5.39 5.09 11.13
C CYS A 52 4.15 5.14 12.02
N SER A 53 3.82 6.34 12.49
CA SER A 53 2.70 6.59 13.38
C SER A 53 1.39 6.02 12.80
N THR A 54 0.43 5.66 13.65
CA THR A 54 -0.96 5.36 13.25
C THR A 54 -1.53 6.44 12.31
N MET A 55 -1.05 7.68 12.44
CA MET A 55 -1.38 8.80 11.56
C MET A 55 -0.88 8.61 10.12
N SER A 56 0.28 8.01 9.91
CA SER A 56 0.79 7.69 8.57
C SER A 56 -0.14 6.71 7.85
N ILE A 57 -0.54 5.63 8.53
CA ILE A 57 -1.50 4.66 7.97
C ILE A 57 -2.84 5.34 7.70
N TRP A 58 -3.30 6.20 8.61
CA TRP A 58 -4.54 6.96 8.44
C TRP A 58 -4.52 7.87 7.20
N TRP A 59 -3.45 8.65 7.01
CA TRP A 59 -3.31 9.54 5.84
C TRP A 59 -3.24 8.74 4.54
N TRP A 60 -2.53 7.61 4.54
CA TRP A 60 -2.47 6.70 3.40
C TRP A 60 -3.85 6.14 3.03
N CYS A 61 -4.60 5.63 4.02
CA CYS A 61 -5.97 5.16 3.83
C CYS A 61 -6.90 6.27 3.32
N CYS A 62 -6.76 7.50 3.83
CA CYS A 62 -7.56 8.63 3.36
C CYS A 62 -7.22 9.03 1.92
N ALA A 63 -5.95 9.01 1.52
CA ALA A 63 -5.55 9.26 0.15
C ALA A 63 -6.19 8.24 -0.81
N PHE A 64 -6.07 6.94 -0.49
CA PHE A 64 -6.71 5.88 -1.27
C PHE A 64 -8.23 6.07 -1.35
N LYS A 65 -8.87 6.44 -0.22
CA LYS A 65 -10.31 6.72 -0.16
C LYS A 65 -10.73 7.80 -1.16
N TYR A 66 -9.96 8.86 -1.30
CA TYR A 66 -10.31 9.95 -2.20
C TYR A 66 -9.99 9.64 -3.66
N MET A 67 -8.99 8.80 -3.94
CA MET A 67 -8.70 8.33 -5.30
C MET A 67 -9.85 7.51 -5.90
N TRP A 68 -10.45 6.59 -5.16
CA TRP A 68 -11.61 5.86 -5.70
C TRP A 68 -12.85 6.76 -5.79
N ARG A 69 -13.04 7.65 -4.80
CA ARG A 69 -14.24 8.50 -4.72
C ARG A 69 -14.29 9.57 -5.81
N CYS A 70 -13.14 10.03 -6.32
CA CYS A 70 -13.09 11.03 -7.39
C CYS A 70 -13.73 10.55 -8.69
N MET A 71 -13.74 9.23 -8.95
CA MET A 71 -14.31 8.64 -10.16
C MET A 71 -15.83 8.41 -10.07
N VAL A 72 -16.42 8.44 -8.88
CA VAL A 72 -17.82 8.00 -8.66
C VAL A 72 -18.75 9.06 -8.05
N LYS A 73 -18.23 10.20 -7.55
CA LYS A 73 -19.03 11.17 -6.75
C LYS A 73 -19.15 12.58 -7.34
N GLY A 74 -19.00 12.77 -8.64
CA GLY A 74 -19.35 14.02 -9.35
C GLY A 74 -18.58 15.29 -8.94
N LYS A 75 -17.60 15.17 -8.05
CA LYS A 75 -16.72 16.25 -7.56
C LYS A 75 -15.26 15.85 -7.72
N THR A 76 -14.92 15.39 -8.92
CA THR A 76 -13.64 14.70 -9.22
C THR A 76 -12.43 15.52 -8.79
N LEU A 77 -12.36 16.79 -9.20
CA LEU A 77 -11.23 17.68 -8.88
C LEU A 77 -11.08 17.91 -7.36
N GLU A 78 -12.17 18.19 -6.63
CA GLU A 78 -12.12 18.36 -5.16
C GLU A 78 -11.59 17.11 -4.45
N TYR A 79 -11.93 15.91 -4.93
CA TYR A 79 -11.42 14.67 -4.36
C TYR A 79 -9.96 14.41 -4.72
N ILE A 80 -9.53 14.78 -5.93
CA ILE A 80 -8.11 14.74 -6.31
C ILE A 80 -7.30 15.66 -5.38
N ASP A 81 -7.77 16.89 -5.14
CA ASP A 81 -7.10 17.84 -4.24
C ASP A 81 -6.99 17.28 -2.81
N LYS A 82 -8.05 16.63 -2.31
CA LYS A 82 -8.03 15.97 -1.00
C LYS A 82 -7.07 14.78 -0.95
N ALA A 83 -6.96 14.01 -2.03
CA ALA A 83 -5.98 12.92 -2.12
C ALA A 83 -4.56 13.48 -2.06
N ILE A 84 -4.29 14.57 -2.78
CA ILE A 84 -3.00 15.28 -2.77
C ILE A 84 -2.69 15.81 -1.37
N ASP A 85 -3.63 16.45 -0.67
CA ASP A 85 -3.43 16.92 0.72
C ASP A 85 -3.08 15.77 1.67
N CYS A 86 -3.78 14.64 1.56
CA CYS A 86 -3.47 13.45 2.35
C CYS A 86 -2.05 12.94 2.08
N LEU A 87 -1.60 12.95 0.83
CA LEU A 87 -0.23 12.57 0.46
C LEU A 87 0.82 13.56 0.99
N TYR A 88 0.53 14.86 1.01
CA TYR A 88 1.40 15.85 1.64
C TYR A 88 1.56 15.61 3.14
N ARG A 89 0.46 15.34 3.84
CA ARG A 89 0.48 15.02 5.27
C ARG A 89 1.22 13.72 5.55
N LEU A 90 0.96 12.68 4.77
CA LEU A 90 1.68 11.41 4.81
C LEU A 90 3.19 11.62 4.64
N ARG A 91 3.60 12.41 3.65
CA ARG A 91 5.01 12.73 3.41
C ARG A 91 5.63 13.40 4.63
N LYS A 92 4.93 14.30 5.31
CA LYS A 92 5.41 14.97 6.52
C LYS A 92 5.65 13.97 7.66
N GLU A 93 4.72 13.03 7.88
CA GLU A 93 4.82 12.00 8.91
C GLU A 93 5.95 10.99 8.64
N ILE A 94 6.13 10.57 7.38
CA ILE A 94 7.10 9.53 7.00
C ILE A 94 8.53 10.08 6.83
N LYS A 95 8.69 11.37 6.50
CA LYS A 95 10.01 12.02 6.30
C LYS A 95 11.02 11.74 7.43
N PRO A 96 10.68 11.84 8.73
CA PRO A 96 11.62 11.48 9.80
C PRO A 96 11.97 9.98 9.80
N CYS A 97 11.01 9.08 9.58
CA CYS A 97 11.22 7.63 9.55
C CYS A 97 12.20 7.24 8.42
N VAL A 98 12.04 7.81 7.22
CA VAL A 98 12.93 7.56 6.07
C VAL A 98 14.35 8.06 6.35
N LYS A 99 14.51 9.24 6.96
CA LYS A 99 15.84 9.74 7.35
C LYS A 99 16.53 8.81 8.34
N SER A 100 15.79 8.31 9.33
CA SER A 100 16.29 7.34 10.31
C SER A 100 16.68 6.02 9.65
N GLN A 101 15.88 5.51 8.72
CA GLN A 101 16.19 4.31 7.93
C GLN A 101 17.49 4.48 7.14
N MET A 102 17.62 5.56 6.35
CA MET A 102 18.83 5.83 5.56
C MET A 102 20.09 5.95 6.43
N LYS A 103 19.96 6.47 7.66
CA LYS A 103 21.06 6.53 8.63
C LYS A 103 21.42 5.13 9.16
N ALA A 104 20.44 4.32 9.50
CA ALA A 104 20.65 2.94 9.95
C ALA A 104 21.32 2.09 8.86
N ASP A 105 20.84 2.18 7.62
CA ASP A 105 21.40 1.46 6.48
C ASP A 105 22.87 1.85 6.23
N ARG A 106 23.22 3.15 6.34
CA ARG A 106 24.61 3.63 6.23
C ARG A 106 25.52 3.12 7.34
N ILE A 107 25.02 2.96 8.57
CA ILE A 107 25.80 2.39 9.69
C ILE A 107 26.09 0.90 9.42
N ILE A 108 25.11 0.15 8.91
CA ILE A 108 25.28 -1.26 8.57
C ILE A 108 26.30 -1.42 7.43
N VAL A 109 26.22 -0.58 6.40
CA VAL A 109 27.19 -0.57 5.28
C VAL A 109 28.58 -0.11 5.73
N GLY A 110 28.69 0.81 6.70
CA GLY A 110 29.99 1.24 7.24
C GLY A 110 30.70 0.15 8.04
N LYS A 111 29.96 -0.61 8.86
CA LYS A 111 30.50 -1.73 9.64
C LYS A 111 31.09 -2.86 8.79
N SER A 112 30.62 -3.06 7.56
CA SER A 112 31.14 -4.14 6.70
C SER A 112 32.52 -3.84 6.09
N VAL A 113 33.00 -2.60 6.16
CA VAL A 113 34.30 -2.19 5.60
C VAL A 113 35.40 -2.13 6.68
N GLU A 114 35.06 -1.86 7.93
CA GLU A 114 36.03 -1.69 9.02
C GLU A 114 36.29 -2.97 9.84
N ASP A 115 35.46 -4.01 9.70
CA ASP A 115 35.62 -5.31 10.39
C ASP A 115 36.32 -6.39 9.51
N ARG A 116 37.21 -6.01 8.59
CA ARG A 116 38.02 -6.94 7.77
C ARG A 116 39.52 -6.69 7.87
#